data_AF-A0A3D5JC49-F1
#
_entry.id   AF-A0A3D5JC49-F1
#
_cell.length_a   1.000
_cell.length_b   1.000
_cell.length_c   1.000
_cell.angle_alpha   90.00
_cell.angle_beta   90.00
_cell.angle_gamma   90.00
#
_symmetry.space_group_name_H-M   'P 1'
#
loop_
_entity.id
_entity.type
_entity.pdbx_description
1 polymer ?
#
loop_
_entity_poly.entity_id
_entity_poly.type
_entity_poly.pdbx_seq_one_letter_code
_entity_poly.pdbx_strand_id
1 'polypeptide(L)'
;MGLIRLDGYTRLALLGSGVLGAYSLGANNIANVIAVFLPSQPFPALSWQGFESSPTQLLLMVGGIAMASGVLTYSRRIMELVGSGLANLSTLAAWICVSTHSIVLLLFASASLKAWLQSKGLPSLPLVPVSSSQAILGAILGVGLLRGGRDINFLNMFPPRKFFRFSDSSRRTFRLLCRKLQESEKCGEMTYVSSYLSKSSRVGIVQ
;
A
#
# COMPACT_ATOMS: atom_id res chain seq x y z
N MET A 1 -23.18 8.13 -29.74
CA MET A 1 -22.19 8.72 -28.82
C MET A 1 -20.93 9.02 -29.63
N GLY A 2 -20.51 10.28 -29.78
CA GLY A 2 -19.32 10.61 -30.60
C GLY A 2 -18.01 10.28 -29.89
N LEU A 3 -16.94 9.99 -30.65
CA LEU A 3 -15.61 9.63 -30.12
C LEU A 3 -15.07 10.66 -29.11
N ILE A 4 -15.30 11.95 -29.37
CA ILE A 4 -14.87 13.06 -28.49
C ILE A 4 -15.60 13.02 -27.13
N ARG A 5 -16.91 12.70 -27.13
CA ARG A 5 -17.67 12.60 -25.88
C ARG A 5 -17.23 11.40 -25.06
N LEU A 6 -16.97 10.26 -25.71
CA LEU A 6 -16.45 9.07 -25.04
C LEU A 6 -15.08 9.34 -24.39
N ASP A 7 -14.17 9.98 -25.12
CA ASP A 7 -12.86 10.38 -24.57
C ASP A 7 -13.03 11.29 -23.33
N GLY A 8 -13.88 12.31 -23.43
CA GLY A 8 -14.21 13.20 -22.31
C GLY A 8 -14.75 12.46 -21.08
N TYR A 9 -15.69 11.53 -21.27
CA TYR A 9 -16.23 10.74 -20.15
C TYR A 9 -15.17 9.81 -19.54
N THR A 10 -14.31 9.18 -20.33
CA THR A 10 -13.26 8.31 -19.78
C THR A 10 -12.19 9.09 -19.02
N ARG A 11 -11.87 10.32 -19.43
CA ARG A 11 -10.98 11.22 -18.67
C ARG A 11 -11.60 11.62 -17.33
N LEU A 12 -12.88 11.97 -17.34
CA LEU A 12 -13.59 12.31 -16.10
C LEU A 12 -13.66 11.09 -15.16
N ALA A 13 -13.94 9.91 -15.71
CA ALA A 13 -13.95 8.66 -14.95
C ALA A 13 -12.56 8.33 -14.39
N LEU A 14 -11.49 8.58 -15.15
CA LEU A 14 -10.11 8.44 -14.68
C LEU A 14 -9.83 9.36 -13.49
N LEU A 15 -10.22 10.64 -13.56
CA LEU A 15 -10.08 11.57 -12.43
C LEU A 15 -10.85 11.08 -11.20
N GLY A 16 -12.10 10.64 -11.38
CA GLY A 16 -12.89 10.04 -10.30
C GLY A 16 -12.23 8.81 -9.69
N SER A 17 -11.68 7.92 -10.52
CA SER A 17 -10.94 6.75 -10.04
C SER A 17 -9.64 7.12 -9.31
N GLY A 18 -9.00 8.24 -9.69
CA GLY A 18 -7.84 8.79 -9.00
C GLY A 18 -8.18 9.28 -7.59
N VAL A 19 -9.33 9.94 -7.42
CA VAL A 19 -9.84 10.32 -6.09
C VAL A 19 -10.11 9.10 -5.23
N LEU A 20 -10.79 8.09 -5.79
CA LEU A 20 -11.02 6.82 -5.09
C LEU A 20 -9.70 6.11 -4.74
N GLY A 21 -8.71 6.18 -5.64
CA GLY A 21 -7.39 5.61 -5.43
C GLY A 21 -6.62 6.30 -4.33
N ALA A 22 -6.64 7.64 -4.28
CA ALA A 22 -6.02 8.39 -3.20
C ALA A 22 -6.64 8.05 -1.83
N TYR A 23 -7.98 7.95 -1.76
CA TYR A 23 -8.67 7.53 -0.54
C TYR A 23 -8.27 6.11 -0.12
N SER A 24 -8.31 5.16 -1.05
CA SER A 24 -8.03 3.75 -0.78
C SER A 24 -6.57 3.52 -0.40
N LEU A 25 -5.64 4.24 -1.03
CA LEU A 25 -4.21 4.25 -0.70
C LEU A 25 -3.98 4.79 0.72
N GLY A 26 -4.65 5.89 1.07
CA GLY A 26 -4.62 6.45 2.42
C GLY A 26 -5.09 5.44 3.47
N ALA A 27 -6.28 4.86 3.25
CA ALA A 27 -6.87 3.88 4.18
C ALA A 27 -6.00 2.63 4.37
N ASN A 28 -5.38 2.13 3.30
CA ASN A 28 -4.51 0.95 3.37
C ASN A 28 -3.17 1.22 4.09
N ASN A 29 -2.68 2.46 4.06
CA ASN A 29 -1.33 2.79 4.54
C ASN A 29 -1.31 3.57 5.86
N ILE A 30 -2.42 4.16 6.31
CA ILE A 30 -2.44 5.03 7.49
C ILE A 30 -1.96 4.31 8.75
N ALA A 31 -2.30 3.03 8.92
CA ALA A 31 -1.83 2.23 10.04
C ALA A 31 -0.30 2.15 10.10
N ASN A 32 0.38 2.04 8.95
CA ASN A 32 1.84 2.01 8.88
C ASN A 32 2.47 3.33 9.36
N VAL A 33 1.74 4.44 9.26
CA VAL A 33 2.20 5.77 9.67
C VAL A 33 1.95 6.02 11.17
N ILE A 34 0.75 5.71 11.66
CA ILE A 34 0.33 6.10 13.01
C ILE A 34 0.51 5.02 14.08
N ALA A 35 0.61 3.73 13.71
CA ALA A 35 0.58 2.62 14.68
C ALA A 35 1.73 2.67 15.70
N VAL A 36 2.89 3.18 15.31
CA VAL A 36 4.04 3.32 16.22
C VAL A 36 3.79 4.33 17.35
N PHE A 37 2.87 5.28 17.15
CA PHE A 37 2.53 6.34 18.10
C PHE A 37 1.25 6.04 18.91
N LEU A 38 0.56 4.94 18.61
CA LEU A 38 -0.67 4.56 19.32
C LEU A 38 -0.47 4.33 20.82
N PRO A 39 0.61 3.65 21.29
CA PRO A 39 0.80 3.41 22.72
C PRO A 39 1.15 4.66 23.52
N SER A 40 1.85 5.62 22.89
CA SER A 40 2.29 6.84 23.57
C SER A 40 1.25 7.95 23.58
N GLN A 41 0.26 7.89 22.68
CA GLN A 41 -0.84 8.87 22.53
C GLN A 41 -0.35 10.32 22.76
N PRO A 42 0.55 10.82 21.88
CA PRO A 42 1.31 12.04 22.15
C PRO A 42 0.47 13.33 22.21
N PHE A 43 -0.82 13.25 21.86
CA PHE A 43 -1.71 14.40 21.82
C PHE A 43 -2.79 14.28 22.90
N PRO A 44 -3.09 15.37 23.64
CA PRO A 44 -4.23 15.41 24.55
C PRO A 44 -5.55 15.42 23.77
N ALA A 45 -6.64 14.99 24.42
CA ALA A 45 -7.98 15.17 23.88
C ALA A 45 -8.28 16.67 23.74
N LEU A 46 -8.88 17.07 22.63
CA LEU A 46 -9.23 18.47 22.38
C LEU A 46 -10.75 18.60 22.33
N SER A 47 -11.30 19.33 23.29
CA SER A 47 -12.70 19.75 23.34
C SER A 47 -12.76 21.27 23.16
N TRP A 48 -13.35 21.74 22.06
CA TRP A 48 -13.54 23.17 21.81
C TRP A 48 -14.96 23.45 21.32
N GLN A 49 -15.74 24.24 22.08
CA GLN A 49 -17.07 24.73 21.70
C GLN A 49 -18.01 23.65 21.12
N GLY A 50 -18.08 22.48 21.77
CA GLY A 50 -18.93 21.36 21.34
C GLY A 50 -18.29 20.42 20.32
N PHE A 51 -17.09 20.72 19.82
CA PHE A 51 -16.28 19.79 19.05
C PHE A 51 -15.37 19.00 19.97
N GLU A 52 -15.67 17.72 20.17
CA GLU A 52 -14.79 16.80 20.90
C GLU A 52 -14.03 15.90 19.93
N SER A 53 -12.70 15.96 20.02
CA SER A 53 -11.81 15.10 19.23
C SER A 53 -10.95 14.24 20.16
N SER A 54 -10.96 12.94 19.88
CA SER A 54 -10.13 11.98 20.59
C SER A 54 -8.64 12.14 20.22
N PRO A 55 -7.71 11.80 21.13
CA PRO A 55 -6.27 11.75 20.83
C PRO A 55 -5.93 10.99 19.54
N THR A 56 -6.63 9.87 19.30
CA THR A 56 -6.42 9.04 18.11
C THR A 56 -6.88 9.73 16.83
N GLN A 57 -7.97 10.49 16.85
CA GLN A 57 -8.42 11.28 15.68
C GLN A 57 -7.44 12.38 15.33
N LEU A 58 -6.89 13.07 16.33
CA LEU A 58 -5.87 14.10 16.11
C LEU A 58 -4.57 13.48 15.55
N LEU A 59 -4.15 12.33 16.08
CA LEU A 59 -3.03 11.57 15.56
C LEU A 59 -3.25 11.11 14.10
N LEU A 60 -4.46 10.63 13.77
CA LEU A 60 -4.85 10.28 12.41
C LEU A 60 -4.82 11.48 11.46
N MET A 61 -5.27 12.65 11.94
CA MET A 61 -5.25 13.89 11.15
C MET A 61 -3.82 14.32 10.84
N VAL A 62 -2.94 14.33 11.84
CA VAL A 62 -1.51 14.65 11.65
C VAL A 62 -0.84 13.63 10.73
N GLY A 63 -1.13 12.33 10.92
CA GLY A 63 -0.65 11.26 10.04
C GLY A 63 -1.11 11.44 8.59
N GLY A 64 -2.38 11.80 8.37
CA GLY A 64 -2.93 12.09 7.05
C GLY A 64 -2.28 13.30 6.37
N ILE A 65 -2.04 14.39 7.12
CA ILE A 65 -1.32 15.56 6.61
C ILE A 65 0.12 15.19 6.23
N ALA A 66 0.80 14.39 7.05
CA ALA A 66 2.16 13.91 6.75
C ALA A 66 2.19 13.02 5.51
N MET A 67 1.18 12.16 5.31
CA MET A 67 1.05 11.38 4.07
C MET A 67 0.82 12.28 2.87
N ALA A 68 -0.09 13.24 2.97
CA ALA A 68 -0.38 14.18 1.89
C ALA A 68 0.85 14.99 1.49
N SER A 69 1.59 15.54 2.46
CA SER A 69 2.81 16.29 2.19
C SER A 69 3.91 15.41 1.58
N GLY A 70 4.06 14.16 2.04
CA GLY A 70 4.99 13.19 1.46
C GLY A 70 4.66 12.83 0.00
N VAL A 71 3.37 12.64 -0.31
CA VAL A 71 2.91 12.40 -1.68
C VAL A 71 3.20 13.62 -2.56
N LEU A 72 2.87 14.84 -2.10
CA LEU A 72 3.11 16.06 -2.89
C LEU A 72 4.59 16.31 -3.18
N THR A 73 5.50 15.88 -2.30
CA THR A 73 6.93 16.17 -2.40
C THR A 73 7.75 15.07 -3.10
N TYR A 74 7.45 13.78 -2.88
CA TYR A 74 8.32 12.68 -3.32
C TYR A 74 7.69 11.69 -4.32
N SER A 75 6.40 11.81 -4.66
CA SER A 75 5.70 10.77 -5.46
C SER A 75 5.98 10.80 -6.96
N ARG A 76 6.55 11.89 -7.50
CA ARG A 76 6.69 12.14 -8.95
C ARG A 76 7.30 10.96 -9.71
N ARG A 77 8.42 10.41 -9.20
CA ARG A 77 9.13 9.31 -9.84
C ARG A 77 8.27 8.04 -9.97
N ILE A 78 7.45 7.74 -8.96
CA ILE A 78 6.59 6.56 -8.97
C ILE A 78 5.42 6.76 -9.92
N MET A 79 4.83 7.96 -9.96
CA MET A 79 3.76 8.28 -10.91
C MET A 79 4.23 8.21 -12.36
N GLU A 80 5.43 8.72 -12.66
CA GLU A 80 6.04 8.61 -13.99
C GLU A 80 6.35 7.14 -14.34
N LEU A 81 6.90 6.36 -13.40
CA LEU A 81 7.18 4.94 -13.61
C LEU A 81 5.89 4.16 -13.94
N VAL A 82 4.81 4.39 -13.19
CA VAL A 82 3.52 3.70 -13.41
C VAL A 82 2.86 4.13 -14.72
N GLY A 83 2.88 5.43 -15.04
CA GLY A 83 2.17 5.98 -16.18
C GLY A 83 2.82 5.73 -17.54
N SER A 84 4.15 5.81 -17.62
CA SER A 84 4.88 5.67 -18.89
C SER A 84 6.08 4.71 -18.82
N GLY A 85 6.62 4.46 -17.61
CA GLY A 85 7.77 3.57 -17.44
C GLY A 85 7.45 2.08 -17.58
N LEU A 86 6.24 1.64 -17.20
CA LEU A 86 5.83 0.23 -17.20
C LEU A 86 5.02 -0.16 -18.43
N ALA A 87 4.13 0.70 -18.91
CA ALA A 87 3.31 0.46 -20.10
C ALA A 87 2.81 1.78 -20.70
N ASN A 88 2.59 1.80 -22.02
CA ASN A 88 1.91 2.93 -22.67
C ASN A 88 0.40 2.79 -22.49
N LEU A 89 -0.12 3.34 -21.40
CA LEU A 89 -1.52 3.24 -21.04
C LEU A 89 -2.37 4.27 -21.80
N SER A 90 -3.38 3.80 -22.53
CA SER A 90 -4.46 4.67 -23.01
C SER A 90 -5.30 5.16 -21.83
N THR A 91 -6.05 6.25 -21.99
CA THR A 91 -6.93 6.79 -20.93
C THR A 91 -7.91 5.74 -20.40
N LEU A 92 -8.48 4.92 -21.29
CA LEU A 92 -9.35 3.81 -20.90
C LEU A 92 -8.62 2.74 -20.09
N ALA A 93 -7.42 2.33 -20.53
CA ALA A 93 -6.60 1.36 -19.82
C ALA A 93 -6.17 1.87 -18.44
N ALA A 94 -5.76 3.13 -18.35
CA ALA A 94 -5.41 3.79 -17.10
C ALA A 94 -6.60 3.83 -16.14
N TRP A 95 -7.80 4.17 -16.63
CA TRP A 95 -9.01 4.19 -15.81
C TRP A 95 -9.33 2.81 -15.22
N ILE A 96 -9.24 1.75 -16.03
CA ILE A 96 -9.44 0.38 -15.57
C ILE A 96 -8.38 -0.02 -14.54
N CYS A 97 -7.10 0.29 -14.80
CA CYS A 97 -6.01 -0.06 -13.90
C CYS A 97 -6.15 0.63 -12.54
N VAL A 98 -6.39 1.94 -12.54
CA VAL A 98 -6.55 2.74 -11.31
C VAL A 98 -7.80 2.29 -10.57
N SER A 99 -8.93 2.07 -11.25
CA SER A 99 -10.15 1.59 -10.59
C SER A 99 -9.97 0.21 -9.94
N THR A 100 -9.34 -0.73 -10.65
CA THR A 100 -9.06 -2.08 -10.13
C THR A 100 -8.15 -2.00 -8.90
N HIS A 101 -7.08 -1.22 -9.00
CA HIS A 101 -6.15 -0.97 -7.90
C HIS A 101 -6.87 -0.40 -6.66
N SER A 102 -7.69 0.63 -6.85
CA SER A 102 -8.44 1.28 -5.77
C SER A 102 -9.43 0.32 -5.11
N ILE A 103 -10.17 -0.46 -5.90
CA ILE A 103 -11.13 -1.45 -5.38
C ILE A 103 -10.41 -2.51 -4.56
N VAL A 104 -9.29 -3.04 -5.06
CA VAL A 104 -8.50 -4.05 -4.32
C VAL A 104 -8.04 -3.48 -2.98
N LEU A 105 -7.48 -2.28 -2.94
CA LEU A 105 -7.07 -1.66 -1.67
C LEU A 105 -8.25 -1.43 -0.72
N LEU A 106 -9.36 -0.92 -1.23
CA LEU A 106 -10.56 -0.65 -0.43
C LEU A 106 -11.14 -1.92 0.19
N LEU A 107 -11.14 -3.03 -0.54
CA LEU A 107 -11.64 -4.33 -0.09
C LEU A 107 -10.89 -4.85 1.14
N PHE A 108 -9.58 -4.63 1.21
CA PHE A 108 -8.74 -5.09 2.33
C PHE A 108 -8.54 -4.04 3.41
N ALA A 109 -8.80 -2.75 3.14
CA ALA A 109 -8.65 -1.68 4.13
C ALA A 109 -9.96 -1.31 4.86
N SER A 110 -11.13 -1.58 4.27
CA SER A 110 -12.40 -1.04 4.78
C SER A 110 -13.06 -1.93 5.84
N ALA A 111 -13.04 -1.46 7.09
CA ALA A 111 -13.74 -2.11 8.21
C ALA A 111 -15.26 -2.10 8.04
N SER A 112 -15.82 -0.97 7.56
CA SER A 112 -17.25 -0.83 7.32
C SER A 112 -17.74 -1.79 6.24
N LEU A 113 -16.97 -1.97 5.16
CA LEU A 113 -17.31 -2.91 4.10
C LEU A 113 -17.28 -4.36 4.61
N LYS A 114 -16.27 -4.73 5.40
CA LYS A 114 -16.21 -6.05 6.05
C LYS A 114 -17.43 -6.29 6.92
N ALA A 115 -17.79 -5.35 7.80
CA ALA A 115 -18.95 -5.46 8.68
C ALA A 115 -20.26 -5.58 7.88
N TRP A 116 -20.39 -4.82 6.80
CA TRP A 116 -21.54 -4.90 5.90
C TRP A 116 -21.65 -6.28 5.23
N LEU A 117 -20.55 -6.81 4.67
CA LEU A 117 -20.50 -8.16 4.08
C LEU A 117 -20.90 -9.24 5.09
N GLN A 118 -20.36 -9.16 6.31
CA GLN A 118 -20.68 -10.10 7.39
C GLN A 118 -22.14 -10.03 7.80
N SER A 119 -22.74 -8.84 7.88
CA SER A 119 -24.18 -8.69 8.18
C SER A 119 -25.09 -9.27 7.10
N LYS A 120 -24.59 -9.44 5.87
CA LYS A 120 -25.29 -10.10 4.76
C LYS A 120 -24.96 -11.59 4.63
N GLY A 121 -24.16 -12.16 5.53
CA GLY A 121 -23.74 -13.56 5.48
C GLY A 121 -22.79 -13.88 4.32
N LEU A 122 -22.20 -12.86 3.69
CA LEU A 122 -21.25 -13.03 2.59
C LEU A 122 -19.83 -13.27 3.14
N PRO A 123 -18.99 -14.04 2.42
CA PRO A 123 -17.59 -14.21 2.80
C PRO A 123 -16.89 -12.84 2.81
N SER A 124 -16.26 -12.51 3.94
CA SER A 124 -15.59 -11.23 4.11
C SER A 124 -14.07 -11.36 4.04
N LEU A 125 -13.41 -10.32 3.56
CA LEU A 125 -11.95 -10.27 3.46
C LEU A 125 -11.34 -9.79 4.79
N PRO A 126 -10.14 -10.28 5.13
CA PRO A 126 -9.43 -9.81 6.32
C PRO A 126 -8.94 -8.37 6.12
N LEU A 127 -8.86 -7.61 7.22
CA LEU A 127 -8.23 -6.28 7.20
C LEU A 127 -6.72 -6.44 7.31
N VAL A 128 -6.06 -6.54 6.17
CA VAL A 128 -4.60 -6.67 6.11
C VAL A 128 -4.03 -5.63 5.15
N PRO A 129 -2.88 -5.03 5.47
CA PRO A 129 -2.24 -4.09 4.57
C PRO A 129 -1.82 -4.81 3.30
N VAL A 130 -2.26 -4.30 2.15
CA VAL A 130 -1.92 -4.84 0.83
C VAL A 130 -0.84 -3.99 0.17
N SER A 131 0.04 -4.62 -0.60
CA SER A 131 1.03 -3.88 -1.39
C SER A 131 0.37 -3.14 -2.55
N SER A 132 0.37 -1.80 -2.47
CA SER A 132 -0.15 -0.93 -3.51
C SER A 132 0.58 -1.14 -4.85
N SER A 133 1.91 -1.24 -4.84
CA SER A 133 2.72 -1.47 -6.04
C SER A 133 2.37 -2.78 -6.73
N GLN A 134 2.18 -3.88 -5.99
CA GLN A 134 1.79 -5.15 -6.59
C GLN A 134 0.37 -5.11 -7.17
N ALA A 135 -0.57 -4.45 -6.48
CA ALA A 135 -1.94 -4.31 -6.95
C ALA A 135 -2.00 -3.54 -8.29
N ILE A 136 -1.28 -2.42 -8.42
CA ILE A 136 -1.25 -1.67 -9.69
C ILE A 136 -0.48 -2.43 -10.79
N LEU A 137 0.62 -3.11 -10.45
CA LEU A 137 1.36 -3.96 -11.39
C LEU A 137 0.48 -5.09 -11.93
N GLY A 138 -0.28 -5.76 -11.06
CA GLY A 138 -1.22 -6.81 -11.45
C GLY A 138 -2.31 -6.28 -12.38
N ALA A 139 -2.83 -5.08 -12.13
CA ALA A 139 -3.82 -4.44 -13.01
C ALA A 139 -3.24 -4.11 -14.39
N ILE A 140 -2.03 -3.55 -14.46
CA ILE A 140 -1.32 -3.25 -15.72
C ILE A 140 -1.04 -4.54 -16.49
N LEU A 141 -0.57 -5.59 -15.81
CA LEU A 141 -0.35 -6.90 -16.40
C LEU A 141 -1.65 -7.48 -16.97
N GLY A 142 -2.75 -7.41 -16.23
CA GLY A 142 -4.06 -7.87 -16.69
C GLY A 142 -4.50 -7.18 -17.97
N VAL A 143 -4.44 -5.85 -18.02
CA VAL A 143 -4.79 -5.08 -19.23
C VAL A 143 -3.83 -5.35 -20.38
N GLY A 144 -2.53 -5.47 -20.11
CA GLY A 144 -1.55 -5.73 -21.15
C GLY A 144 -1.67 -7.16 -21.72
N LEU A 145 -2.01 -8.16 -20.90
CA LEU A 145 -2.31 -9.52 -21.39
C LEU A 145 -3.53 -9.52 -22.32
N LEU A 146 -4.60 -8.78 -21.98
CA LEU A 146 -5.76 -8.61 -22.86
C LEU A 146 -5.42 -7.95 -24.21
N ARG A 147 -4.35 -7.14 -24.26
CA ARG A 147 -3.86 -6.47 -25.47
C ARG A 147 -2.73 -7.24 -26.18
N GLY A 148 -2.47 -8.49 -25.81
CA GLY A 148 -1.45 -9.33 -26.43
C GLY A 148 -0.01 -8.99 -26.02
N GLY A 149 0.19 -8.31 -24.90
CA GLY A 149 1.50 -8.11 -24.22
C GLY A 149 2.44 -7.10 -24.87
N ARG A 150 2.13 -6.55 -26.04
CA ARG A 150 3.02 -5.67 -26.84
C ARG A 150 3.29 -4.31 -26.19
N ASP A 151 2.36 -3.84 -25.38
CA ASP A 151 2.42 -2.50 -24.76
C ASP A 151 3.07 -2.51 -23.37
N ILE A 152 3.53 -3.66 -22.87
CA ILE A 152 4.18 -3.79 -21.55
C ILE A 152 5.70 -3.79 -21.70
N ASN A 153 6.37 -2.94 -20.93
CA ASN A 153 7.82 -2.98 -20.77
C ASN A 153 8.21 -3.95 -19.64
N PHE A 154 8.33 -5.24 -19.99
CA PHE A 154 8.71 -6.29 -19.04
C PHE A 154 10.07 -6.07 -18.37
N LEU A 155 10.99 -5.37 -19.04
CA LEU A 155 12.33 -5.10 -18.49
C LEU A 155 12.25 -4.10 -17.33
N ASN A 156 11.47 -3.03 -17.48
CA ASN A 156 11.26 -2.06 -16.42
C ASN A 156 10.39 -2.62 -15.29
N MET A 157 9.46 -3.52 -15.64
CA MET A 157 8.57 -4.18 -14.69
C MET A 157 9.30 -5.24 -13.85
N PHE A 158 10.17 -6.04 -14.46
CA PHE A 158 10.96 -7.07 -13.81
C PHE A 158 12.45 -6.85 -14.12
N PRO A 159 13.06 -5.82 -13.51
CA PRO A 159 14.45 -5.50 -13.78
C PRO A 159 15.34 -6.70 -13.44
N PRO A 160 16.30 -7.07 -14.31
CA PRO A 160 17.14 -8.23 -14.12
C PRO A 160 18.03 -8.05 -12.88
N ARG A 161 17.63 -8.68 -11.77
CA ARG A 161 18.34 -9.08 -10.52
C ARG A 161 19.51 -8.24 -9.98
N LYS A 162 19.79 -7.01 -10.43
CA LYS A 162 20.78 -6.13 -9.79
C LYS A 162 20.23 -5.46 -8.53
N PHE A 163 18.90 -5.49 -8.32
CA PHE A 163 18.24 -4.79 -7.22
C PHE A 163 18.17 -5.57 -5.89
N PHE A 164 18.30 -6.90 -5.91
CA PHE A 164 18.47 -7.70 -4.68
C PHE A 164 19.95 -7.94 -4.37
N ARG A 165 20.76 -6.88 -4.34
CA ARG A 165 21.97 -6.91 -3.50
C ARG A 165 21.55 -6.53 -2.08
N PHE A 166 21.08 -7.51 -1.30
CA PHE A 166 21.20 -7.38 0.15
C PHE A 166 22.68 -7.05 0.44
N SER A 167 22.93 -6.01 1.24
CA SER A 167 24.26 -5.75 1.79
C SER A 167 24.82 -7.04 2.39
N ASP A 168 26.11 -7.32 2.22
CA ASP A 168 26.73 -8.54 2.77
C ASP A 168 26.49 -8.65 4.29
N SER A 169 26.34 -7.51 4.96
CA SER A 169 25.93 -7.43 6.37
C SER A 169 24.52 -8.01 6.59
N SER A 170 23.51 -7.57 5.84
CA SER A 170 22.14 -8.10 5.95
C SER A 170 22.02 -9.58 5.60
N ARG A 171 22.83 -10.10 4.65
CA ARG A 171 22.87 -11.54 4.35
C ARG A 171 23.50 -12.37 5.44
N ARG A 172 24.49 -11.81 6.17
CA ARG A 172 25.07 -12.47 7.34
C ARG A 172 24.08 -12.48 8.48
N THR A 173 23.42 -11.34 8.77
CA THR A 173 22.41 -11.23 9.83
C THR A 173 21.22 -12.14 9.59
N PHE A 174 20.70 -12.21 8.35
CA PHE A 174 19.59 -13.11 8.02
C PHE A 174 19.98 -14.59 8.14
N ARG A 175 21.19 -14.97 7.68
CA ARG A 175 21.69 -16.35 7.86
C ARG A 175 21.91 -16.69 9.33
N LEU A 176 22.43 -15.76 10.13
CA LEU A 176 22.58 -15.92 11.59
C LEU A 176 21.23 -16.05 12.29
N LEU A 177 20.23 -15.28 11.86
CA LEU A 177 18.87 -15.34 12.40
C LEU A 177 18.21 -16.68 12.07
N CYS A 178 18.26 -17.14 10.82
CA CYS A 178 17.74 -18.46 10.43
C CYS A 178 18.45 -19.60 11.18
N ARG A 179 19.77 -19.49 11.37
CA ARG A 179 20.55 -20.50 12.11
C ARG A 179 20.17 -20.53 13.59
N LYS A 180 19.98 -19.37 14.23
CA LYS A 180 19.50 -19.27 15.61
C LYS A 180 18.06 -19.75 15.76
N LEU A 181 17.19 -19.51 14.78
CA LEU A 181 15.82 -20.02 14.80
C LEU A 181 15.78 -21.56 14.68
N GLN A 182 16.62 -22.16 13.84
CA GLN A 182 16.77 -23.61 13.76
C GLN A 182 17.40 -24.23 15.01
N GLU A 183 18.31 -23.51 15.69
CA GLU A 183 18.87 -23.95 16.98
C GLU A 183 17.83 -23.83 18.11
N SER A 184 17.01 -22.76 18.13
CA SER A 184 15.94 -22.60 19.11
C SER A 184 14.80 -23.61 18.94
N GLU A 185 14.45 -24.02 17.72
CA GLU A 185 13.49 -25.12 17.51
C GLU A 185 13.99 -26.47 18.03
N LYS A 186 15.32 -26.71 18.01
CA LYS A 186 15.92 -27.93 18.59
C LYS A 186 16.04 -27.88 20.12
N CYS A 187 16.08 -26.70 20.73
CA CYS A 187 16.31 -26.53 22.16
C CYS A 187 15.03 -26.37 23.00
N GLY A 188 13.84 -26.28 22.40
CA GLY A 188 12.57 -26.20 23.13
C GLY A 188 12.35 -24.94 23.99
N GLU A 189 13.25 -23.94 23.93
CA GLU A 189 13.12 -22.69 24.68
C GLU A 189 12.50 -21.57 23.83
N MET A 190 11.17 -21.48 23.86
CA MET A 190 10.39 -20.45 23.16
C MET A 190 10.27 -19.13 23.97
N THR A 191 11.32 -18.71 24.67
CA THR A 191 11.28 -17.50 25.53
C THR A 191 12.25 -16.40 25.09
N TYR A 192 13.30 -16.72 24.30
CA TYR A 192 14.35 -15.75 23.94
C TYR A 192 14.12 -14.96 22.64
N VAL A 193 13.16 -15.35 21.80
CA VAL A 193 12.95 -14.73 20.47
C VAL A 193 12.31 -13.34 20.57
N SER A 194 11.55 -13.06 21.62
CA SER A 194 10.85 -11.77 21.82
C SER A 194 11.82 -10.59 22.02
N SER A 195 12.95 -10.81 22.70
CA SER A 195 13.87 -9.72 23.03
C SER A 195 14.78 -9.28 21.87
N TYR A 196 14.96 -10.11 20.83
CA TYR A 196 15.76 -9.77 19.63
C TYR A 196 14.94 -9.16 18.50
N LEU A 197 13.66 -9.53 18.37
CA LEU A 197 12.75 -8.88 17.41
C LEU A 197 12.56 -7.38 17.71
N SER A 198 12.60 -6.99 18.99
CA SER A 198 12.60 -5.58 19.42
C SER A 198 13.83 -4.77 18.95
N LYS A 199 14.98 -5.42 18.71
CA LYS A 199 16.20 -4.75 18.22
C LYS A 199 16.31 -4.72 16.69
N SER A 200 15.70 -5.67 15.97
CA SER A 200 15.78 -5.73 14.49
C SER A 200 14.85 -4.75 13.78
N SER A 201 13.79 -4.26 14.43
CA SER A 201 12.91 -3.22 13.87
C SER A 201 13.59 -1.86 13.70
N ARG A 202 14.84 -1.69 14.14
CA ARG A 202 15.65 -0.47 13.97
C ARG A 202 16.51 -0.44 12.70
N VAL A 203 16.55 -1.50 11.90
CA VAL A 203 17.33 -1.54 10.65
C VAL A 203 16.41 -1.77 9.46
N GLY A 204 15.88 -0.66 8.94
CA GLY A 204 15.54 -0.44 7.53
C GLY A 204 14.77 -1.54 6.82
N ILE A 205 13.46 -1.54 6.98
CA ILE A 205 12.55 -1.94 5.90
C ILE A 205 11.94 -0.64 5.40
N VAL A 206 12.50 -0.12 4.30
CA VAL A 206 11.86 0.91 3.50
C VAL A 206 10.63 0.24 2.87
N GLN A 207 9.44 0.61 3.35
CA GLN A 207 8.17 0.39 2.65
C GLN A 207 8.07 1.35 1.47
#